data_AF-A0A7X9A016-F1
#
_entry.id   AF-A0A7X9A016-F1
#
_cell.length_a   1.000
_cell.length_b   1.000
_cell.length_c   1.000
_cell.angle_alpha   90.00
_cell.angle_beta   90.00
_cell.angle_gamma   90.00
#
_symmetry.space_group_name_H-M   'P 1'
#
loop_
_entity.id
_entity.type
_entity.pdbx_description
1 polymer ?
#
loop_
_entity_poly.entity_id
_entity_poly.type
_entity_poly.pdbx_seq_one_letter_code
_entity_poly.pdbx_strand_id
1 'polypeptide(L)'
;MEQTNLLNQTALLFEGGGMRASYTSGMVVALLEAGIHAPFVAGISAGASNTANYLSHDGPRARESFTDFAADPKFGDWRTFLRGKGLFHAEYIYERAGQPGMPLQFDWDTFQNNPAEFRVGGFDIVSGDTV
;
A
#
# COMPACT_ATOMS: atom_id res chain seq x y z
N MET A 1 4.86 3.24 -26.67
CA MET A 1 5.33 1.84 -26.69
C MET A 1 4.17 0.99 -26.19
N GLU A 2 3.70 0.07 -27.01
CA GLU A 2 2.66 -0.90 -26.62
C GLU A 2 3.16 -1.66 -25.39
N GLN A 3 2.46 -1.56 -24.25
CA GLN A 3 2.80 -2.33 -23.05
C GLN A 3 2.51 -3.80 -23.34
N THR A 4 3.52 -4.54 -23.78
CA THR A 4 3.41 -5.97 -24.13
C THR A 4 3.04 -6.85 -22.93
N ASN A 5 3.04 -6.28 -21.72
CA ASN A 5 2.74 -6.94 -20.45
C ASN A 5 1.51 -6.34 -19.73
N LEU A 6 0.65 -5.60 -20.43
CA LEU A 6 -0.65 -5.16 -19.91
C LEU A 6 -1.65 -6.32 -19.96
N LEU A 7 -2.18 -6.71 -18.81
CA LEU A 7 -3.23 -7.70 -18.67
C LEU A 7 -4.59 -7.10 -19.05
N ASN A 8 -4.84 -7.00 -20.36
CA ASN A 8 -6.10 -6.48 -20.89
C ASN A 8 -7.30 -7.20 -20.24
N GLN A 9 -8.34 -6.44 -19.87
CA GLN A 9 -9.57 -6.94 -19.25
C GLN A 9 -9.38 -7.71 -17.93
N THR A 10 -8.29 -7.43 -17.19
CA THR A 10 -8.01 -8.06 -15.89
C THR A 10 -8.10 -7.03 -14.76
N ALA A 11 -8.70 -7.44 -13.65
CA ALA A 11 -8.65 -6.71 -12.39
C ALA A 11 -7.67 -7.38 -11.43
N LEU A 12 -6.77 -6.60 -10.83
CA LEU A 12 -5.84 -7.07 -9.80
C LEU A 12 -6.35 -6.64 -8.42
N LEU A 13 -6.62 -7.60 -7.54
CA LEU A 13 -7.16 -7.34 -6.21
C LEU A 13 -6.18 -7.78 -5.13
N PHE A 14 -5.81 -6.85 -4.25
CA PHE A 14 -4.99 -7.10 -3.07
C PHE A 14 -5.88 -7.19 -1.82
N GLU A 15 -5.97 -8.38 -1.25
CA GLU A 15 -6.72 -8.61 -0.02
C GLU A 15 -6.06 -7.95 1.20
N GLY A 16 -6.88 -7.72 2.23
CA GLY A 16 -6.40 -7.31 3.54
C GLY A 16 -5.76 -8.48 4.30
N GLY A 17 -5.00 -8.17 5.35
CA GLY A 17 -4.36 -9.22 6.15
C GLY A 17 -3.36 -8.74 7.19
N GLY A 18 -3.30 -7.43 7.45
CA GLY A 18 -2.27 -6.84 8.31
C GLY A 18 -0.87 -7.28 7.86
N MET A 19 -0.08 -7.77 8.80
CA MET A 19 1.31 -8.19 8.58
C MET A 19 1.47 -9.39 7.63
N ARG A 20 0.40 -10.16 7.36
CA ARG A 20 0.44 -11.24 6.34
C ARG A 20 0.63 -10.69 4.92
N ALA A 21 0.40 -9.39 4.72
CA ALA A 21 0.70 -8.72 3.47
C ALA A 21 2.21 -8.72 3.13
N SER A 22 3.09 -9.17 4.02
CA SER A 22 4.49 -9.46 3.68
C SER A 22 4.62 -10.47 2.52
N TYR A 23 3.76 -11.50 2.47
CA TYR A 23 3.72 -12.42 1.32
C TYR A 23 3.22 -11.74 0.05
N THR A 24 2.14 -10.96 0.17
CA THR A 24 1.56 -10.20 -0.95
C THR A 24 2.55 -9.16 -1.50
N SER A 25 3.35 -8.52 -0.64
CA SER A 25 4.36 -7.55 -1.04
C SER A 25 5.43 -8.17 -1.94
N GLY A 26 5.79 -9.44 -1.70
CA GLY A 26 6.67 -10.18 -2.60
C GLY A 26 6.05 -10.39 -3.98
N MET A 27 4.74 -10.59 -4.06
CA MET A 27 4.03 -10.67 -5.35
C MET A 27 3.98 -9.32 -6.05
N VAL A 28 3.78 -8.21 -5.33
CA VAL A 28 3.86 -6.85 -5.90
C VAL A 28 5.22 -6.64 -6.56
N VAL A 29 6.31 -6.95 -5.85
CA VAL A 29 7.67 -6.86 -6.39
C VAL A 29 7.82 -7.71 -7.66
N ALA A 30 7.41 -8.98 -7.61
CA ALA A 30 7.53 -9.88 -8.75
C ALA A 30 6.75 -9.40 -9.99
N LEU A 31 5.54 -8.86 -9.80
CA LEU A 31 4.74 -8.29 -10.89
C LEU A 31 5.42 -7.07 -11.51
N LEU A 32 5.95 -6.17 -10.68
CA LEU A 32 6.65 -4.97 -11.14
C LEU A 32 7.96 -5.31 -11.87
N GLU A 33 8.74 -6.26 -11.36
CA GLU A 33 9.97 -6.75 -12.01
C GLU A 33 9.68 -7.43 -13.34
N ALA A 34 8.55 -8.13 -13.46
CA ALA A 34 8.08 -8.71 -14.71
C ALA A 34 7.45 -7.67 -15.66
N GLY A 35 7.29 -6.41 -15.22
CA GLY A 35 6.61 -5.36 -15.97
C GLY A 35 5.13 -5.66 -16.21
N ILE A 36 4.48 -6.46 -15.36
CA ILE A 36 3.08 -6.86 -15.50
C ILE A 36 2.19 -5.75 -14.93
N HIS A 37 1.33 -5.19 -15.77
CA HIS A 37 0.41 -4.11 -15.44
C HIS A 37 -1.04 -4.56 -15.56
N ALA A 38 -1.93 -4.09 -14.68
CA ALA A 38 -3.37 -4.31 -14.74
C ALA A 38 -4.11 -2.97 -14.90
N PRO A 39 -5.14 -2.89 -15.77
CA PRO A 39 -5.90 -1.66 -15.99
C PRO A 39 -6.81 -1.27 -14.82
N PHE A 40 -7.15 -2.22 -13.94
CA PHE A 40 -7.92 -1.97 -12.73
C PHE A 40 -7.22 -2.63 -11.54
N VAL A 41 -6.97 -1.86 -10.48
CA VAL A 41 -6.33 -2.35 -9.25
C VAL A 41 -7.16 -1.97 -8.02
N ALA A 42 -7.48 -2.94 -7.17
CA ALA A 42 -8.20 -2.65 -5.93
C ALA A 42 -7.53 -3.27 -4.71
N GLY A 43 -7.73 -2.67 -3.54
CA GLY A 43 -7.21 -3.21 -2.30
C GLY A 43 -7.96 -2.76 -1.07
N ILE A 44 -7.85 -3.54 0.01
CA ILE A 44 -8.47 -3.25 1.30
C ILE A 44 -7.46 -3.38 2.44
N SER A 45 -7.46 -2.45 3.39
CA SER A 45 -6.53 -2.46 4.53
C SER A 45 -5.06 -2.56 4.06
N ALA A 46 -4.28 -3.54 4.52
CA ALA A 46 -2.91 -3.78 4.05
C ALA A 46 -2.82 -4.00 2.52
N GLY A 47 -3.86 -4.52 1.89
CA GLY A 47 -3.98 -4.64 0.44
C GLY A 47 -4.03 -3.28 -0.24
N ALA A 48 -4.63 -2.25 0.38
CA ALA A 48 -4.62 -0.89 -0.15
C ALA A 48 -3.20 -0.28 -0.16
N SER A 49 -2.37 -0.60 0.83
CA SER A 49 -0.95 -0.20 0.80
C SER A 49 -0.20 -0.87 -0.35
N ASN A 50 -0.47 -2.15 -0.62
CA ASN A 50 0.09 -2.85 -1.78
C ASN A 50 -0.45 -2.29 -3.10
N THR A 51 -1.72 -1.90 -3.19
CA THR A 51 -2.27 -1.16 -4.34
C THR A 51 -1.50 0.12 -4.59
N ALA A 52 -1.26 0.93 -3.55
CA ALA A 52 -0.51 2.18 -3.68
C ALA A 52 0.94 1.95 -4.13
N ASN A 53 1.62 0.95 -3.55
CA ASN A 53 3.00 0.59 -3.95
C ASN A 53 3.08 0.06 -5.38
N TYR A 54 2.12 -0.78 -5.78
CA TYR A 54 2.04 -1.29 -7.15
C TYR A 54 1.81 -0.18 -8.17
N LEU A 55 0.88 0.75 -7.90
CA LEU A 55 0.56 1.85 -8.82
C LEU A 55 1.64 2.95 -8.88
N SER A 56 2.44 3.10 -7.82
CA SER A 56 3.64 3.95 -7.84
C SER A 56 4.88 3.26 -8.44
N HIS A 57 4.74 2.00 -8.88
CA HIS A 57 5.83 1.17 -9.40
C HIS A 57 7.02 1.04 -8.44
N ASP A 58 6.78 1.11 -7.13
CA ASP A 58 7.81 1.11 -6.09
C ASP A 58 7.90 -0.26 -5.40
N GLY A 59 8.63 -1.17 -6.03
CA GLY A 59 8.92 -2.51 -5.49
C GLY A 59 9.69 -2.47 -4.16
N PRO A 60 10.79 -1.70 -4.02
CA PRO A 60 11.50 -1.57 -2.75
C PRO A 60 10.59 -1.15 -1.60
N ARG A 61 9.77 -0.10 -1.80
CA ARG A 61 8.81 0.36 -0.78
C ARG A 61 7.74 -0.69 -0.48
N ALA A 62 7.28 -1.43 -1.48
CA ALA A 62 6.33 -2.53 -1.28
C ALA A 62 6.88 -3.55 -0.26
N ARG A 63 8.12 -4.00 -0.46
CA ARG A 63 8.81 -4.94 0.43
C ARG A 63 9.04 -4.31 1.80
N GLU A 64 9.61 -3.11 1.85
CA GLU A 64 10.00 -2.45 3.11
C GLU A 64 8.80 -2.21 4.03
N SER A 65 7.65 -1.82 3.46
CA SER A 65 6.40 -1.55 4.18
C SER A 65 5.95 -2.69 5.10
N PHE A 66 6.23 -3.94 4.73
CA PHE A 66 5.76 -5.14 5.44
C PHE A 66 6.88 -6.01 6.01
N THR A 67 8.13 -5.57 5.92
CA THR A 67 9.29 -6.27 6.48
C THR A 67 10.02 -5.39 7.49
N ASP A 68 10.78 -4.41 7.01
CA ASP A 68 11.68 -3.61 7.84
C ASP A 68 10.93 -2.48 8.56
N PHE A 69 10.06 -1.73 7.86
CA PHE A 69 9.27 -0.64 8.46
C PHE A 69 8.33 -1.12 9.56
N ALA A 70 7.80 -2.33 9.40
CA ALA A 70 6.87 -2.92 10.34
C ALA A 70 7.53 -3.32 11.68
N ALA A 71 8.86 -3.34 11.73
CA ALA A 71 9.67 -3.51 12.93
C ALA A 71 10.10 -2.17 13.57
N ASP A 72 9.79 -1.02 12.96
CA ASP A 72 10.09 0.29 13.54
C ASP A 72 9.37 0.44 14.90
N PRO A 73 10.08 0.79 16.00
CA PRO A 73 9.45 1.02 17.30
C PRO A 73 8.33 2.08 17.30
N LYS A 74 8.32 2.98 16.30
CA LYS A 74 7.27 3.98 16.10
C LYS A 74 6.05 3.43 15.36
N PHE A 75 6.15 2.26 14.71
CA PHE A 75 5.07 1.60 13.98
C PHE A 75 3.90 1.28 14.92
N GLY A 76 4.20 0.67 16.07
CA GLY A 76 3.19 0.37 17.06
C GLY A 76 3.62 -0.72 18.03
N ASP A 77 3.42 -0.47 19.31
CA ASP A 77 3.64 -1.44 20.39
C ASP A 77 2.81 -1.04 21.63
N TRP A 78 3.04 -1.72 22.75
CA TRP A 78 2.40 -1.37 24.01
C TRP A 78 2.81 0.03 24.51
N ARG A 79 4.00 0.53 24.14
CA ARG A 79 4.48 1.85 24.55
C ARG A 79 3.76 2.95 23.76
N THR A 80 3.50 2.75 22.48
CA THR A 80 2.66 3.68 21.69
C THR A 80 1.23 3.68 22.22
N PHE A 81 0.70 2.52 22.61
CA PHE A 81 -0.62 2.43 23.25
C PHE A 81 -0.69 3.22 24.56
N LEU A 82 0.26 3.01 25.48
CA LEU A 82 0.31 3.75 26.75
C LEU A 82 0.49 5.27 26.57
N ARG A 83 1.04 5.70 25.43
CA ARG A 83 1.17 7.12 25.06
C ARG A 83 -0.07 7.69 24.35
N GLY A 84 -1.16 6.92 24.27
CA GLY A 84 -2.40 7.34 23.62
C GLY A 84 -2.33 7.38 22.09
N LYS A 85 -1.33 6.74 21.47
CA LYS A 85 -1.15 6.70 20.01
C LYS A 85 -1.75 5.44 19.35
N GLY A 86 -2.32 4.53 20.14
CA GLY A 86 -2.84 3.25 19.69
C GLY A 86 -1.79 2.15 19.62
N LEU A 87 -2.24 0.90 19.47
CA LEU A 87 -1.38 -0.27 19.23
C LEU A 87 -0.71 -0.24 17.85
N PHE A 88 -1.34 0.46 16.90
CA PHE A 88 -0.76 0.88 15.64
C PHE A 88 -0.76 2.40 15.63
N HIS A 89 0.40 3.01 15.51
CA HIS A 89 0.54 4.46 15.51
C HIS A 89 0.14 5.02 14.13
N ALA A 90 -1.18 5.10 13.91
CA ALA A 90 -1.77 5.41 12.60
C ALA A 90 -1.25 6.72 11.99
N GLU A 91 -1.12 7.79 12.81
CA GLU A 91 -0.52 9.06 12.40
C GLU A 91 0.89 8.86 11.80
N TYR A 92 1.73 8.06 12.45
CA TYR A 92 3.06 7.77 11.94
C TYR A 92 3.02 6.94 10.66
N ILE A 93 2.26 5.85 10.66
CA ILE A 93 2.20 4.90 9.54
C ILE A 93 1.64 5.54 8.27
N TYR A 94 0.54 6.29 8.38
CA TYR A 94 -0.23 6.73 7.21
C TYR A 94 0.00 8.19 6.82
N GLU A 95 0.28 9.08 7.78
CA GLU A 95 0.39 10.51 7.49
C GLU A 95 1.85 10.99 7.40
N ARG A 96 2.75 10.39 8.20
CA ARG A 96 4.12 10.89 8.35
C ARG A 96 5.15 10.07 7.60
N ALA A 97 5.08 8.74 7.65
CA ALA A 97 6.09 7.87 7.04
C ALA A 97 6.23 8.08 5.52
N GLY A 98 5.16 8.52 4.85
CA GLY A 98 5.15 8.82 3.41
C GLY A 98 5.66 10.20 2.98
N GLN A 99 6.00 11.09 3.92
CA GLN A 99 6.43 12.45 3.61
C GLN A 99 7.86 12.51 3.03
N PRO A 100 8.25 13.61 2.36
CA PRO A 100 9.62 13.79 1.89
C PRO A 100 10.65 13.64 3.02
N GLY A 101 11.68 12.81 2.78
CA GLY A 101 12.74 12.53 3.75
C GLY A 101 12.36 11.57 4.88
N MET A 102 11.16 10.98 4.84
CA MET A 102 10.71 9.97 5.81
C MET A 102 10.93 8.54 5.27
N PRO A 103 10.92 7.52 6.15
CA PRO A 103 11.37 6.17 5.79
C PRO A 103 10.66 5.52 4.59
N LEU A 104 9.38 5.83 4.38
CA LEU A 104 8.59 5.30 3.26
C LEU A 104 8.08 6.42 2.35
N GLN A 105 8.94 7.42 2.08
CA GLN A 105 8.64 8.52 1.16
C GLN A 105 7.91 7.99 -0.09
N PHE A 106 6.77 8.60 -0.41
CA PHE A 106 5.91 8.12 -1.48
C PHE A 106 6.06 8.97 -2.76
N ASP A 107 6.23 8.30 -3.91
CA ASP A 107 6.24 8.95 -5.22
C ASP A 107 4.81 9.23 -5.70
N TRP A 108 4.33 10.41 -5.34
CA TRP A 108 3.00 10.89 -5.74
C TRP A 108 2.88 11.16 -7.23
N ASP A 109 3.98 11.51 -7.91
CA ASP A 109 3.94 11.87 -9.32
C ASP A 109 3.75 10.61 -10.17
N THR A 110 4.49 9.54 -9.87
CA THR A 110 4.31 8.25 -10.56
C THR A 110 2.91 7.68 -10.31
N PHE A 111 2.43 7.74 -9.05
CA PHE A 111 1.10 7.27 -8.71
C PHE A 111 -0.01 8.03 -9.45
N GLN A 112 0.03 9.36 -9.47
CA GLN A 112 -1.01 10.19 -10.12
C GLN A 112 -1.00 10.11 -11.65
N ASN A 113 0.17 9.84 -12.25
CA ASN A 113 0.31 9.68 -13.69
C ASN A 113 0.04 8.24 -14.16
N ASN A 114 -0.24 7.30 -13.25
CA ASN A 114 -0.58 5.93 -13.61
C ASN A 114 -1.98 5.90 -14.27
N PRO A 115 -2.13 5.34 -15.48
CA PRO A 115 -3.41 5.33 -16.19
C PRO A 115 -4.41 4.29 -15.67
N ALA A 116 -4.01 3.39 -14.75
CA ALA A 116 -4.89 2.38 -14.20
C ALA A 116 -5.99 3.00 -13.32
N GLU A 117 -7.21 2.50 -13.47
CA GLU A 117 -8.27 2.78 -12.52
C GLU A 117 -8.00 2.04 -11.20
N PHE A 118 -8.35 2.65 -10.07
CA PHE A 118 -8.19 1.98 -8.79
C PHE A 118 -9.34 2.22 -7.80
N ARG A 119 -9.50 1.29 -6.87
CA ARG A 119 -10.43 1.38 -5.75
C ARG A 119 -9.78 0.92 -4.45
N VAL A 120 -9.92 1.73 -3.41
CA VAL A 120 -9.62 1.33 -2.04
C VAL A 120 -10.92 1.40 -1.26
N GLY A 121 -11.26 0.35 -0.53
CA GLY A 121 -12.48 0.35 0.27
C GLY A 121 -12.26 0.99 1.64
N GLY A 122 -13.24 1.78 2.09
CA GLY A 122 -13.38 2.26 3.45
C GLY A 122 -14.83 2.18 3.92
N PHE A 123 -15.04 2.49 5.20
CA PHE A 123 -16.36 2.54 5.80
C PHE A 123 -16.46 3.76 6.71
N ASP A 124 -17.47 4.59 6.50
CA ASP A 124 -17.75 5.74 7.35
C ASP A 124 -18.55 5.27 8.58
N ILE A 125 -17.96 5.47 9.77
CA ILE A 125 -18.59 5.01 11.02
C ILE A 125 -19.81 5.84 11.44
N VAL A 126 -19.94 7.07 10.92
CA VAL A 126 -21.01 8.00 11.23
C VAL A 126 -22.21 7.76 10.32
N SER A 127 -21.99 7.64 9.01
CA SER A 127 -23.07 7.44 8.04
C SER A 127 -23.42 5.96 7.82
N GLY A 128 -22.45 5.06 7.98
CA GLY A 128 -22.58 3.64 7.66
C GLY A 128 -22.37 3.31 6.18
N ASP A 129 -21.92 4.29 5.38
CA ASP A 129 -21.68 4.09 3.96
C ASP A 129 -20.30 3.47 3.68
N THR A 130 -20.20 2.77 2.55
CA THR A 130 -18.89 2.43 1.98
C THR A 130 -18.31 3.65 1.27
N VAL A 131 -17.03 3.93 1.51
CA VAL A 131 -16.27 5.05 0.92
C VAL A 131 -15.10 4.57 0.08
#